data_AF-A0A2E8WBV4-F1
#
_entry.id   AF-A0A2E8WBV4-F1
#
_cell.length_a   1.000
_cell.length_b   1.000
_cell.length_c   1.000
_cell.angle_alpha   90.00
_cell.angle_beta   90.00
_cell.angle_gamma   90.00
#
_symmetry.space_group_name_H-M   'P 1'
#
loop_
_entity.id
_entity.type
_entity.pdbx_description
1 polymer ?
#
loop_
_entity_poly.entity_id
_entity_poly.type
_entity_poly.pdbx_seq_one_letter_code
_entity_poly.pdbx_strand_id
1 'polypeptide(L)'
;MAKRARSVYAQFPKQPGTGGSLFPPTDYTAGQMVAMVFVDEIPQRCGGFTVWPGSHLLLHPFSDTVQSGLIGSESATAEYAKTLDTALNDITPLEFSGRAGDVLFWHPRLLHSVGINHSAEHGRQILRLIVPYDY
;
A
#
# COMPACT_ATOMS: atom_id res chain seq x y z
N MET A 1 12.41 -23.54 9.08
CA MET A 1 12.00 -22.42 8.20
C MET A 1 10.77 -21.76 8.79
N ALA A 2 10.86 -20.53 9.28
CA ALA A 2 9.70 -19.82 9.80
C ALA A 2 8.88 -19.27 8.60
N LYS A 3 7.63 -19.71 8.46
CA LYS A 3 6.68 -19.16 7.49
C LYS A 3 6.25 -17.77 7.99
N ARG A 4 6.82 -16.69 7.43
CA ARG A 4 6.57 -15.31 7.90
C ARG A 4 5.45 -14.65 7.11
N ALA A 5 4.23 -15.20 7.22
CA ALA A 5 3.05 -14.41 6.90
C ALA A 5 2.93 -13.36 8.02
N ARG A 6 3.00 -12.07 7.68
CA ARG A 6 3.02 -11.00 8.68
C ARG A 6 1.62 -10.76 9.26
N SER A 7 0.61 -10.78 8.40
CA SER A 7 -0.78 -10.48 8.75
C SER A 7 -1.73 -10.95 7.64
N VAL A 8 -3.03 -10.88 7.88
CA VAL A 8 -4.07 -10.91 6.85
C VAL A 8 -4.76 -9.55 6.90
N TYR A 9 -4.75 -8.78 5.81
CA TYR A 9 -5.54 -7.56 5.72
C TYR A 9 -6.86 -7.84 5.02
N ALA A 10 -7.93 -7.31 5.60
CA ALA A 10 -9.28 -7.41 5.09
C ALA A 10 -9.79 -6.03 4.67
N GLN A 11 -10.16 -5.87 3.40
CA GLN A 11 -10.76 -4.63 2.90
C GLN A 11 -12.22 -4.84 2.55
N PHE A 12 -13.07 -4.18 3.32
CA PHE A 12 -14.52 -4.20 3.12
C PHE A 12 -14.93 -3.28 1.97
N PRO A 13 -16.04 -3.59 1.29
CA PRO A 13 -16.66 -2.67 0.34
C PRO A 13 -16.98 -1.34 1.01
N LYS A 14 -16.72 -0.23 0.33
CA LYS A 14 -17.23 1.05 0.80
C LYS A 14 -18.76 1.09 0.61
N GLN A 15 -19.42 1.95 1.38
CA GLN A 15 -20.84 2.20 1.20
C GLN A 15 -21.10 2.82 -0.20
N PRO A 16 -22.14 2.38 -0.92
CA PRO A 16 -22.51 3.00 -2.19
C PRO A 16 -22.84 4.49 -2.02
N GLY A 17 -22.40 5.31 -2.97
CA GLY A 17 -22.66 6.76 -2.96
C GLY A 17 -21.80 7.57 -2.00
N THR A 18 -20.92 6.95 -1.20
CA THR A 18 -19.94 7.67 -0.38
C THR A 18 -18.60 7.84 -1.11
N GLY A 19 -17.84 8.88 -0.77
CA GLY A 19 -16.44 8.98 -1.21
C GLY A 19 -15.57 7.91 -0.56
N GLY A 20 -14.38 7.68 -1.14
CA GLY A 20 -13.30 6.95 -0.51
C GLY A 20 -12.02 7.80 -0.55
N SER A 21 -11.12 7.57 0.39
CA SER A 21 -9.80 8.19 0.37
C SER A 21 -8.74 7.10 0.48
N LEU A 22 -7.63 7.29 -0.23
CA LEU A 22 -6.46 6.46 -0.06
C LEU A 22 -5.61 7.07 1.05
N PHE A 23 -5.21 6.24 2.00
CA PHE A 23 -4.36 6.65 3.10
C PHE A 23 -3.13 5.76 3.12
N PRO A 24 -2.02 6.16 2.49
CA PRO A 24 -0.82 5.35 2.51
C PRO A 24 -0.18 5.41 3.91
N PRO A 25 -0.08 4.29 4.63
CA PRO A 25 0.60 4.30 5.92
C PRO A 25 2.10 4.46 5.73
N THR A 26 2.76 5.04 6.74
CA THR A 26 4.21 4.92 6.87
C THR A 26 4.55 3.47 7.19
N ASP A 27 5.34 2.83 6.32
CA ASP A 27 5.77 1.45 6.53
C ASP A 27 7.05 1.42 7.39
N TYR A 28 6.99 0.65 8.48
CA TYR A 28 8.09 0.42 9.42
C TYR A 28 8.93 -0.81 9.05
N THR A 29 8.60 -1.46 7.92
CA THR A 29 9.24 -2.70 7.47
C THR A 29 10.71 -2.52 7.12
N ALA A 30 11.52 -3.40 7.70
CA ALA A 30 12.96 -3.49 7.49
C ALA A 30 13.42 -4.29 6.26
N GLY A 31 12.48 -4.68 5.39
CA GLY A 31 12.78 -5.50 4.22
C GLY A 31 13.50 -4.70 3.13
N GLN A 32 14.34 -5.38 2.35
CA GLN A 32 14.80 -4.83 1.07
C GLN A 32 13.72 -4.99 -0.02
N MET A 33 12.82 -5.96 0.18
CA MET A 33 11.70 -6.28 -0.70
C MET A 33 10.60 -6.97 0.12
N VAL A 34 9.35 -6.69 -0.20
CA VAL A 34 8.19 -7.36 0.41
C VAL A 34 7.37 -7.97 -0.71
N ALA A 35 6.73 -9.11 -0.42
CA ALA A 35 5.77 -9.71 -1.35
C ALA A 35 4.36 -9.76 -0.75
N MET A 36 3.35 -9.73 -1.60
CA MET A 36 1.94 -9.80 -1.23
C MET A 36 1.31 -10.80 -2.16
N VAL A 37 0.57 -11.72 -1.56
CA VAL A 37 -0.20 -12.71 -2.31
C VAL A 37 -1.67 -12.35 -2.23
N PHE A 38 -2.33 -12.31 -3.39
CA PHE A 38 -3.78 -12.22 -3.47
C PHE A 38 -4.39 -13.58 -3.09
N VAL A 39 -5.26 -13.58 -2.08
CA VAL A 39 -5.90 -14.81 -1.59
C VAL A 39 -7.11 -15.19 -2.45
N ASP A 40 -7.76 -14.20 -3.05
CA ASP A 40 -8.92 -14.35 -3.92
C ASP A 40 -8.79 -13.40 -5.12
N GLU A 41 -9.70 -13.51 -6.09
CA GLU A 41 -9.82 -12.55 -7.19
C GLU A 41 -10.08 -11.13 -6.68
N ILE A 42 -9.33 -10.18 -7.22
CA ILE A 42 -9.51 -8.74 -7.03
C ILE A 42 -9.84 -8.15 -8.39
N PRO A 43 -11.13 -7.91 -8.70
CA PRO A 43 -11.52 -7.20 -9.90
C PRO A 43 -11.03 -5.74 -9.88
N GLN A 44 -11.06 -5.10 -11.05
CA GLN A 44 -10.72 -3.68 -11.16
C GLN A 44 -11.60 -2.82 -10.24
N ARG A 45 -10.99 -1.83 -9.58
CA ARG A 45 -11.66 -0.88 -8.68
C ARG A 45 -12.33 -1.55 -7.47
N CYS A 46 -11.92 -2.78 -7.14
CA CYS A 46 -12.44 -3.51 -5.98
C CYS A 46 -11.44 -3.53 -4.82
N GLY A 47 -10.62 -2.47 -4.74
CA GLY A 47 -9.80 -2.19 -3.59
C GLY A 47 -8.50 -2.97 -3.54
N GLY A 48 -7.87 -3.14 -4.71
CA GLY A 48 -6.58 -3.82 -4.88
C GLY A 48 -5.42 -3.16 -4.12
N PHE A 49 -4.22 -3.73 -4.24
CA PHE A 49 -3.04 -3.07 -3.70
C PHE A 49 -2.78 -1.83 -4.54
N THR A 50 -2.66 -0.67 -3.92
CA THR A 50 -2.53 0.59 -4.65
C THR A 50 -1.21 1.23 -4.30
N VAL A 51 -0.43 1.61 -5.31
CA VAL A 51 0.90 2.20 -5.12
C VAL A 51 1.00 3.55 -5.82
N TRP A 52 1.89 4.41 -5.35
CA TRP A 52 2.31 5.61 -6.09
C TRP A 52 3.66 5.29 -6.75
N PRO A 53 3.69 4.98 -8.07
CA PRO A 53 4.90 4.52 -8.73
C PRO A 53 6.06 5.53 -8.58
N GLY A 54 7.27 5.02 -8.31
CA GLY A 54 8.47 5.85 -8.16
C GLY A 54 8.59 6.62 -6.83
N SER A 55 7.55 6.69 -6.00
CA SER A 55 7.57 7.43 -4.72
C SER A 55 8.69 7.01 -3.76
N HIS A 56 9.10 5.73 -3.79
CA HIS A 56 10.24 5.25 -3.02
C HIS A 56 11.55 5.97 -3.35
N LEU A 57 11.77 6.43 -4.58
CA LEU A 57 12.97 7.19 -4.95
C LEU A 57 12.98 8.59 -4.33
N LEU A 58 11.79 9.16 -4.09
CA LEU A 58 11.62 10.47 -3.49
C LEU A 58 11.73 10.42 -1.96
N LEU A 59 11.15 9.39 -1.34
CA LEU A 59 11.00 9.32 0.11
C LEU A 59 12.12 8.53 0.81
N HIS A 60 12.75 7.58 0.12
CA HIS A 60 13.83 6.78 0.69
C HIS A 60 15.00 7.61 1.24
N PRO A 61 15.45 8.73 0.62
CA PRO A 61 16.53 9.55 1.15
C PRO A 61 16.30 10.09 2.58
N PHE A 62 15.04 10.22 3.03
CA PHE A 62 14.70 10.66 4.38
C PHE A 62 14.70 9.53 5.42
N SER A 63 14.93 8.28 5.00
CA SER A 63 14.93 7.11 5.88
C SER A 63 16.34 6.89 6.46
N ASP A 64 16.56 7.32 7.69
CA ASP A 64 17.89 7.23 8.34
C ASP A 64 18.23 5.85 8.90
N THR A 65 17.27 4.94 8.91
CA THR A 65 17.47 3.59 9.43
C THR A 65 16.83 2.54 8.53
N VAL A 66 17.40 1.35 8.57
CA VAL A 66 16.81 0.17 7.92
C VAL A 66 15.52 -0.24 8.64
N GLN A 67 15.39 -0.01 9.96
CA GLN A 67 14.27 -0.52 10.78
C GLN A 67 13.53 0.56 11.57
N SER A 68 13.11 1.64 10.90
CA SER A 68 12.23 2.64 11.52
C SER A 68 11.55 3.52 10.48
N GLY A 69 10.43 4.12 10.88
CA GLY A 69 9.82 5.27 10.20
C GLY A 69 10.29 6.61 10.77
N LEU A 70 11.21 6.59 11.75
CA LEU A 70 11.78 7.79 12.34
C LEU A 70 12.70 8.50 11.34
N ILE A 71 12.53 9.82 11.26
CA ILE A 71 13.35 10.74 10.48
C ILE A 71 14.19 11.53 11.48
N GLY A 72 15.49 11.60 11.25
CA GLY A 72 16.51 11.91 12.24
C GLY A 72 16.58 13.37 12.69
N SER A 73 15.83 14.27 12.05
CA SER A 73 15.72 15.66 12.48
C SER A 73 14.34 16.26 12.19
N GLU A 74 14.00 17.35 12.90
CA GLU A 74 12.77 18.10 12.67
C GLU A 74 12.75 18.75 11.26
N SER A 75 13.88 19.28 10.80
CA SER A 75 13.99 19.84 9.45
C SER A 75 13.79 18.79 8.37
N ALA A 76 14.40 17.60 8.53
CA ALA A 76 14.20 16.48 7.61
C ALA A 76 12.75 15.95 7.67
N THR A 77 12.11 16.01 8.83
CA THR A 77 10.69 15.65 8.98
C THR A 77 9.78 16.61 8.21
N ALA A 78 10.04 17.92 8.28
CA ALA A 78 9.28 18.92 7.54
C ALA A 78 9.46 18.79 6.02
N GLU A 79 10.69 18.54 5.56
CA GLU A 79 10.99 18.32 4.15
C GLU A 79 10.39 17.01 3.62
N TYR A 80 10.42 15.95 4.44
CA TYR A 80 9.71 14.71 4.15
C TYR A 80 8.22 14.93 3.99
N ALA A 81 7.57 15.65 4.92
CA ALA A 81 6.14 15.92 4.84
C ALA A 81 5.78 16.68 3.56
N LYS A 82 6.57 17.68 3.18
CA LYS A 82 6.40 18.39 1.91
C LYS A 82 6.58 17.46 0.70
N THR A 83 7.61 16.61 0.71
CA THR A 83 7.88 15.66 -0.38
C THR A 83 6.76 14.63 -0.50
N LEU A 84 6.23 14.17 0.64
CA LEU A 84 5.08 13.28 0.72
C LEU A 84 3.84 13.95 0.10
N ASP A 85 3.53 15.19 0.49
CA ASP A 85 2.41 15.93 -0.07
C ASP A 85 2.55 16.12 -1.59
N THR A 86 3.74 16.47 -2.07
CA THR A 86 4.01 16.54 -3.52
C THR A 86 3.79 15.19 -4.19
N ALA A 87 4.33 14.09 -3.64
CA ALA A 87 4.15 12.76 -4.20
C ALA A 87 2.67 12.34 -4.25
N LEU A 88 1.88 12.66 -3.22
CA LEU A 88 0.46 12.34 -3.17
C LEU A 88 -0.38 13.14 -4.17
N ASN A 89 0.00 14.38 -4.44
CA ASN A 89 -0.70 15.26 -5.38
C ASN A 89 -0.31 15.00 -6.84
N ASP A 90 0.96 14.72 -7.10
CA ASP A 90 1.50 14.70 -8.47
C ASP A 90 1.58 13.31 -9.08
N ILE A 91 1.65 12.25 -8.25
CA ILE A 91 1.74 10.87 -8.75
C ILE A 91 0.34 10.26 -8.76
N THR A 92 -0.09 9.81 -9.94
CA THR A 92 -1.34 9.06 -10.07
C THR A 92 -1.18 7.67 -9.44
N PRO A 93 -2.01 7.30 -8.44
CA PRO A 93 -1.94 5.99 -7.82
C PRO A 93 -2.38 4.89 -8.80
N LEU A 94 -1.66 3.77 -8.77
CA LEU A 94 -1.94 2.58 -9.57
C LEU A 94 -2.48 1.47 -8.67
N GLU A 95 -3.73 1.08 -8.87
CA GLU A 95 -4.35 -0.08 -8.22
C GLU A 95 -4.12 -1.35 -9.05
N PHE A 96 -3.71 -2.43 -8.39
CA PHE A 96 -3.55 -3.74 -8.99
C PHE A 96 -4.77 -4.64 -8.77
N SER A 97 -5.36 -5.09 -9.88
CA SER A 97 -6.30 -6.21 -9.94
C SER A 97 -5.57 -7.53 -10.25
N GLY A 98 -6.13 -8.67 -9.87
CA GLY A 98 -5.52 -9.97 -10.12
C GLY A 98 -6.38 -11.14 -9.66
N ARG A 99 -5.82 -12.35 -9.77
CA ARG A 99 -6.44 -13.61 -9.38
C ARG A 99 -5.82 -14.17 -8.10
N ALA A 100 -6.49 -15.13 -7.48
CA ALA A 100 -5.95 -15.89 -6.37
C ALA A 100 -4.59 -16.49 -6.75
N GLY A 101 -3.58 -16.26 -5.91
CA GLY A 101 -2.21 -16.72 -6.11
C GLY A 101 -1.28 -15.73 -6.82
N ASP A 102 -1.80 -14.63 -7.40
CA ASP A 102 -0.94 -13.59 -7.96
C ASP A 102 -0.08 -12.95 -6.86
N VAL A 103 1.17 -12.66 -7.20
CA VAL A 103 2.17 -12.13 -6.26
C VAL A 103 2.65 -10.77 -6.75
N LEU A 104 2.61 -9.79 -5.85
CA LEU A 104 3.19 -8.47 -6.07
C LEU A 104 4.44 -8.32 -5.22
N PHE A 105 5.49 -7.74 -5.81
CA PHE A 105 6.69 -7.33 -5.11
C PHE A 105 6.75 -5.81 -5.07
N TRP A 106 7.12 -5.25 -3.92
CA TRP A 106 7.36 -3.82 -3.79
C TRP A 106 8.50 -3.52 -2.81
N HIS A 107 9.04 -2.32 -2.96
CA HIS A 107 10.01 -1.75 -2.05
C HIS A 107 9.28 -1.20 -0.81
N PRO A 108 9.70 -1.46 0.43
CA PRO A 108 8.99 -1.00 1.64
C PRO A 108 8.84 0.51 1.78
N ARG A 109 9.73 1.29 1.16
CA ARG A 109 9.60 2.76 1.12
C ARG A 109 8.70 3.28 -0.01
N LEU A 110 8.08 2.40 -0.79
CA LEU A 110 7.09 2.80 -1.79
C LEU A 110 5.79 3.18 -1.08
N LEU A 111 5.26 4.37 -1.35
CA LEU A 111 3.91 4.71 -0.90
C LEU A 111 2.95 3.70 -1.47
N HIS A 112 2.15 3.13 -0.59
CA HIS A 112 1.15 2.16 -0.93
C HIS A 112 -0.02 2.30 0.01
N SER A 113 -1.20 1.89 -0.44
CA SER A 113 -2.40 1.85 0.36
C SER A 113 -3.25 0.67 -0.08
N VAL A 114 -4.30 0.43 0.69
CA VAL A 114 -5.39 -0.41 0.23
C VAL A 114 -6.27 0.45 -0.67
N GLY A 115 -6.57 -0.05 -1.87
CA GLY A 115 -7.47 0.61 -2.80
C GLY A 115 -8.89 0.74 -2.27
N ILE A 116 -9.67 1.57 -2.93
CA ILE A 116 -11.08 1.78 -2.58
C ILE A 116 -11.89 0.63 -3.17
N ASN A 117 -12.62 -0.10 -2.32
CA ASN A 117 -13.40 -1.25 -2.76
C ASN A 117 -14.82 -0.84 -3.20
N HIS A 118 -15.02 -0.68 -4.51
CA HIS A 118 -16.30 -0.33 -5.12
C HIS A 118 -17.23 -1.53 -5.39
N SER A 119 -16.91 -2.73 -4.90
CA SER A 119 -17.69 -3.94 -5.24
C SER A 119 -19.18 -3.86 -4.86
N ALA A 120 -19.52 -3.11 -3.80
CA ALA A 120 -20.92 -2.86 -3.42
C ALA A 120 -21.72 -2.02 -4.44
N GLU A 121 -21.05 -1.29 -5.34
CA GLU A 121 -21.68 -0.50 -6.41
C GLU A 121 -22.01 -1.37 -7.64
N HIS A 122 -21.39 -2.55 -7.74
CA HIS A 122 -21.49 -3.44 -8.91
C HIS A 122 -22.27 -4.73 -8.59
N GLY A 123 -23.07 -4.72 -7.52
CA GLY A 123 -23.97 -5.81 -7.14
C GLY A 123 -23.35 -6.86 -6.20
N ARG A 124 -22.23 -7.49 -6.58
CA ARG A 124 -21.56 -8.47 -5.71
C ARG A 124 -20.59 -7.77 -4.77
N GLN A 125 -20.91 -7.75 -3.48
CA GLN A 125 -19.99 -7.31 -2.44
C GLN A 125 -18.87 -8.32 -2.26
N ILE A 126 -17.62 -7.85 -2.32
CA ILE A 126 -16.42 -8.69 -2.24
C ILE A 126 -15.61 -8.24 -1.02
N LEU A 127 -15.34 -9.16 -0.10
CA LEU A 127 -14.32 -8.96 0.93
C LEU A 127 -12.96 -9.29 0.32
N ARG A 128 -12.06 -8.31 0.23
CA ARG A 128 -10.69 -8.58 -0.20
C ARG A 128 -9.87 -9.06 0.97
N LEU A 129 -9.16 -10.17 0.77
CA LEU A 129 -8.13 -10.67 1.70
C LEU A 129 -6.77 -10.65 1.01
N ILE A 130 -5.76 -10.09 1.69
CA ILE A 130 -4.37 -10.10 1.25
C ILE A 130 -3.42 -10.48 2.37
N VAL A 131 -2.31 -11.12 1.99
CA VAL A 131 -1.31 -11.59 2.94
C VAL A 131 0.06 -11.04 2.53
N PRO A 132 0.61 -10.05 3.27
CA PRO A 132 2.01 -9.65 3.13
C PRO A 132 2.98 -10.68 3.70
N TYR A 133 4.14 -10.78 3.07
CA TYR A 133 5.27 -11.61 3.45
C TYR A 133 6.55 -10.78 3.41
N ASP A 134 7.32 -10.87 4.49
CA ASP A 134 8.62 -10.22 4.60
C ASP A 134 9.72 -11.15 4.09
N TYR A 135 10.62 -10.60 3.29
CA TYR A 135 11.82 -11.28 2.78
C TYR A 135 13.08 -10.51 3.15
#